data_AF-A0AAP3G7U2-F1
#
_entry.id   AF-A0AAP3G7U2-F1
#
_cell.length_a   1.000
_cell.length_b   1.000
_cell.length_c   1.000
_cell.angle_alpha   90.00
_cell.angle_beta   90.00
_cell.angle_gamma   90.00
#
_symmetry.space_group_name_H-M   'P 1'
#
loop_
_entity.id
_entity.type
_entity.pdbx_description
1 polymer ?
#
loop_
_entity_poly.entity_id
_entity_poly.type
_entity_poly.pdbx_seq_one_letter_code
_entity_poly.pdbx_strand_id
1 'polypeptide(L)'
;MSSQRTSNLSLHVWSGQDMFSRQEFNDNFKRIDELKAQDIALESGSFTERTVKDALEGLKSGASDVKQKVASAITGKGVNASPTDTGAQLAAKITQIPSGTSTSDATATASDILSGKTAYVKGVKITGSIVNRGSGETITPGTSAVTRQAGYYSGNITVAGDSNLTPSNIAKGKSIFNVVGTLDVGKKWATGRQRPTEELALDKRTYNFRIEVSNLEFTPTLVIVRIKLRLRWSSVQGTVSEYELPLIYSNGTFVASRYEDGGIVKVVSGGSLSEVTQRGFTAVVNSTQNATEILEATWYAFE
;
A
#
# COMPACT_ATOMS: atom_id res chain seq x y z
N MET A 1 42.24 16.46 105.47
CA MET A 1 42.14 15.68 104.23
C MET A 1 40.76 15.93 103.66
N SER A 2 40.69 16.77 102.62
CA SER A 2 39.50 17.04 101.84
C SER A 2 38.84 15.75 101.35
N SER A 3 37.54 15.61 101.58
CA SER A 3 36.72 14.53 101.00
C SER A 3 36.33 14.82 99.54
N GLN A 4 36.65 16.01 99.02
CA GLN A 4 36.21 16.43 97.70
C GLN A 4 37.01 15.74 96.59
N ARG A 5 36.29 15.20 95.61
CA ARG A 5 36.84 14.52 94.43
C ARG A 5 36.36 15.19 93.16
N THR A 6 37.13 15.10 92.08
CA THR A 6 36.64 15.49 90.74
C THR A 6 35.50 14.57 90.30
N SER A 7 34.47 15.11 89.63
CA SER A 7 33.30 14.35 89.21
C SER A 7 33.61 13.21 88.23
N ASN A 8 34.55 13.42 87.32
CA ASN A 8 34.77 12.51 86.20
C ASN A 8 35.82 11.43 86.53
N LEU A 9 36.92 11.81 87.18
CA LEU A 9 38.05 10.90 87.44
C LEU A 9 38.25 10.54 88.91
N SER A 10 37.41 11.08 89.80
CA SER A 10 37.51 10.91 91.25
C SER A 10 38.88 11.26 91.84
N LEU A 11 39.63 12.17 91.21
CA LEU A 11 40.92 12.65 91.69
C LEU A 11 40.73 13.49 92.96
N HIS A 12 41.67 13.38 93.90
CA HIS A 12 41.69 14.24 95.08
C HIS A 12 41.81 15.71 94.68
N VAL A 13 40.94 16.57 95.24
CA VAL A 13 41.01 18.02 95.08
C VAL A 13 41.52 18.64 96.38
N TRP A 14 42.62 19.37 96.29
CA TRP A 14 43.23 20.06 97.43
C TRP A 14 42.29 21.16 97.97
N SER A 15 42.01 21.16 99.28
CA SER A 15 41.09 22.14 99.91
C SER A 15 41.76 23.42 100.43
N GLY A 16 43.06 23.60 100.22
CA GLY A 16 43.79 24.77 100.73
C GLY A 16 44.29 24.66 102.17
N GLN A 17 43.69 23.76 102.98
CA GLN A 17 44.06 23.50 104.39
C GLN A 17 44.62 22.07 104.59
N ASP A 18 44.74 21.28 103.53
CA ASP A 18 45.26 19.91 103.59
C ASP A 18 46.80 19.90 103.63
N MET A 19 47.36 19.02 104.48
CA MET A 19 48.78 18.69 104.46
C MET A 19 49.13 17.92 103.18
N PHE A 20 50.30 18.20 102.59
CA PHE A 20 50.74 17.57 101.34
C PHE A 20 51.01 16.07 101.53
N SER A 21 50.18 15.19 100.95
CA SER A 21 50.37 13.74 100.98
C SER A 21 51.02 13.23 99.69
N ARG A 22 52.24 12.69 99.80
CA ARG A 22 52.92 12.03 98.67
C ARG A 22 52.11 10.84 98.14
N GLN A 23 51.37 10.16 99.00
CA GLN A 23 50.55 9.02 98.63
C GLN A 23 49.35 9.46 97.77
N GLU A 24 48.60 10.49 98.17
CA GLU A 24 47.45 10.99 97.40
C GLU A 24 47.88 11.52 96.02
N PHE A 25 49.07 12.15 95.97
CA PHE A 25 49.67 12.56 94.71
C PHE A 25 49.94 11.35 93.82
N ASN A 26 50.68 10.34 94.32
CA ASN A 26 50.97 9.12 93.56
C ASN A 26 49.70 8.36 93.14
N ASP A 27 48.67 8.32 93.98
CA ASP A 27 47.38 7.70 93.68
C ASP A 27 46.65 8.44 92.56
N ASN A 28 46.65 9.78 92.57
CA ASN A 28 46.13 10.59 91.47
C ASN A 28 46.91 10.33 90.17
N PHE A 29 48.26 10.30 90.20
CA PHE A 29 49.07 9.99 88.99
C PHE A 29 48.78 8.61 88.45
N LYS A 30 48.71 7.60 89.32
CA LYS A 30 48.37 6.24 88.92
C LYS A 30 46.98 6.18 88.29
N ARG A 31 46.01 6.90 88.85
CA ARG A 31 44.66 6.96 88.30
C ARG A 31 44.60 7.63 86.92
N ILE A 32 45.39 8.67 86.72
CA ILE A 32 45.54 9.35 85.43
C ILE A 32 46.25 8.45 84.41
N ASP A 33 47.28 7.72 84.84
CA ASP A 33 48.06 6.81 83.98
C ASP A 33 47.21 5.61 83.50
N GLU A 34 46.28 5.14 84.32
CA GLU A 34 45.39 4.01 84.01
C GLU A 34 44.18 4.38 83.13
N LEU A 35 44.03 5.63 82.70
CA LEU A 35 42.86 6.09 81.95
C LEU A 35 42.72 5.40 80.58
N LYS A 36 41.48 5.02 80.25
CA LYS A 36 41.11 4.50 78.93
C LYS A 36 40.08 5.43 78.28
N ALA A 37 39.83 5.24 76.97
CA ALA A 37 38.86 6.05 76.23
C ALA A 37 37.43 6.03 76.82
N GLN A 38 37.05 4.94 77.50
CA GLN A 38 35.75 4.84 78.18
C GLN A 38 35.66 5.69 79.46
N ASP A 39 36.80 6.05 80.06
CA ASP A 39 36.87 6.81 81.31
C ASP A 39 36.93 8.33 81.04
N ILE A 40 37.12 8.74 79.78
CA ILE A 40 37.17 10.14 79.37
C ILE A 40 35.78 10.56 78.93
N ALA A 41 35.16 11.45 79.71
CA ALA A 41 33.88 12.05 79.39
C ALA A 41 33.97 12.93 78.14
N LEU A 42 32.92 12.91 77.32
CA LEU A 42 32.72 13.85 76.22
C LEU A 42 31.69 14.89 76.65
N GLU A 43 32.13 16.13 76.82
CA GLU A 43 31.26 17.28 77.11
C GLU A 43 31.11 18.13 75.85
N SER A 44 30.45 17.57 74.84
CA SER A 44 30.18 18.24 73.57
C SER A 44 28.70 18.17 73.24
N GLY A 45 28.10 19.30 72.82
CA GLY A 45 26.73 19.34 72.33
C GLY A 45 26.55 18.71 70.94
N SER A 46 27.64 18.30 70.29
CA SER A 46 27.63 17.71 68.94
C SER A 46 27.56 16.18 68.93
N PHE A 47 27.81 15.53 70.07
CA PHE A 47 27.75 14.07 70.23
C PHE A 47 26.64 13.72 71.21
N THR A 48 25.93 12.63 70.94
CA THR A 48 24.93 12.09 71.88
C THR A 48 25.58 11.13 72.88
N GLU A 49 26.76 10.63 72.54
CA GLU A 49 27.57 9.72 73.33
C GLU A 49 28.26 10.44 74.51
N ARG A 50 28.41 9.73 75.63
CA ARG A 50 28.88 10.31 76.90
C ARG A 50 30.37 10.15 77.13
N THR A 51 31.03 9.23 76.42
CA THR A 51 32.45 8.91 76.57
C THR A 51 33.15 8.85 75.22
N VAL A 52 34.48 9.05 75.20
CA VAL A 52 35.28 8.99 73.97
C VAL A 52 35.16 7.63 73.28
N LYS A 53 35.11 6.54 74.04
CA LYS A 53 34.91 5.19 73.51
C LYS A 53 33.58 5.06 72.77
N ASP A 54 32.48 5.47 73.40
CA ASP A 54 31.14 5.32 72.81
C ASP A 54 31.03 6.10 71.50
N ALA A 55 31.59 7.33 71.45
CA ALA A 55 31.62 8.12 70.22
C ALA A 55 32.44 7.46 69.10
N LEU A 56 33.58 6.85 69.43
CA LEU A 56 34.40 6.10 68.46
C LEU A 56 33.67 4.86 67.93
N GLU A 57 32.95 4.13 68.79
CA GLU A 57 32.13 2.98 68.42
C GLU A 57 30.92 3.39 67.57
N GLY A 58 30.27 4.51 67.91
CA GLY A 58 29.20 5.14 67.14
C GLY A 58 29.68 5.54 65.74
N LEU A 59 30.81 6.25 65.64
CA LEU A 59 31.43 6.64 64.37
C LEU A 59 31.76 5.41 63.50
N LYS A 60 32.34 4.37 64.09
CA LYS A 60 32.66 3.11 63.40
C LYS A 60 31.39 2.43 62.88
N SER A 61 30.33 2.42 63.69
CA SER A 61 29.03 1.83 63.32
C SER A 61 28.38 2.61 62.18
N GLY A 62 28.35 3.94 62.25
CA GLY A 62 27.83 4.80 61.18
C GLY A 62 28.62 4.66 59.87
N ALA A 63 29.95 4.59 59.93
CA ALA A 63 30.77 4.34 58.76
C ALA A 63 30.49 2.96 58.14
N SER A 64 30.22 1.94 58.96
CA SER A 64 29.86 0.60 58.49
C SER A 64 28.49 0.57 57.80
N ASP A 65 27.49 1.26 58.36
CA ASP A 65 26.15 1.39 57.76
C ASP A 65 26.22 2.08 56.39
N VAL A 66 26.98 3.19 56.28
CA VAL A 66 27.18 3.88 55.00
C VAL A 66 27.82 2.94 53.97
N LYS A 67 28.89 2.20 54.33
CA LYS A 67 29.51 1.22 53.42
C LYS A 67 28.53 0.14 53.00
N GLN A 68 27.71 -0.37 53.91
CA GLN A 68 26.71 -1.39 53.62
C GLN A 68 25.66 -0.89 52.64
N LYS A 69 25.15 0.33 52.83
CA LYS A 69 24.16 0.97 51.94
C LYS A 69 24.74 1.23 50.56
N VAL A 70 25.96 1.76 50.50
CA VAL A 70 26.66 2.02 49.23
C VAL A 70 26.93 0.71 48.48
N ALA A 71 27.46 -0.31 49.16
CA ALA A 71 27.69 -1.63 48.55
C ALA A 71 26.38 -2.24 48.01
N SER A 72 25.30 -2.17 48.79
CA SER A 72 23.98 -2.67 48.37
C SER A 72 23.46 -1.93 47.14
N ALA A 73 23.64 -0.60 47.07
CA ALA A 73 23.21 0.20 45.94
C ALA A 73 24.00 -0.13 44.66
N ILE A 74 25.32 -0.32 44.76
CA ILE A 74 26.19 -0.71 43.64
C ILE A 74 25.79 -2.10 43.12
N THR A 75 25.58 -3.06 44.02
CA THR A 75 25.08 -4.41 43.69
C THR A 75 23.70 -4.37 43.06
N GLY A 76 22.80 -3.51 43.54
CA GLY A 76 21.49 -3.28 42.92
C GLY A 76 21.55 -2.68 41.51
N LYS A 77 22.69 -2.08 41.12
CA LYS A 77 22.96 -1.60 39.76
C LYS A 77 23.72 -2.62 38.89
N GLY A 78 23.89 -3.85 39.37
CA GLY A 78 24.48 -4.96 38.62
C GLY A 78 25.99 -5.11 38.75
N VAL A 79 26.65 -4.37 39.65
CA VAL A 79 28.09 -4.47 39.90
C VAL A 79 28.33 -5.09 41.29
N ASN A 80 29.07 -6.19 41.38
CA ASN A 80 29.25 -6.90 42.66
C ASN A 80 30.09 -6.10 43.68
N ALA A 81 29.46 -5.61 44.75
CA ALA A 81 30.08 -4.89 45.85
C ALA A 81 29.77 -5.53 47.22
N SER A 82 30.69 -5.37 48.17
CA SER A 82 30.62 -5.92 49.52
C SER A 82 30.79 -4.84 50.59
N PRO A 83 30.09 -4.93 51.74
CA PRO A 83 30.32 -4.02 52.87
C PRO A 83 31.76 -4.09 53.43
N THR A 84 32.49 -5.16 53.14
CA THR A 84 33.90 -5.33 53.53
C THR A 84 34.89 -4.67 52.55
N ASP A 85 34.42 -4.20 51.39
CA ASP A 85 35.25 -3.43 50.47
C ASP A 85 35.72 -2.13 51.14
N THR A 86 36.95 -1.74 50.83
CA THR A 86 37.47 -0.42 51.20
C THR A 86 36.72 0.69 50.46
N GLY A 87 36.77 1.92 50.98
CA GLY A 87 36.15 3.08 50.31
C GLY A 87 36.69 3.29 48.89
N ALA A 88 37.98 3.02 48.66
CA ALA A 88 38.60 3.08 47.34
C ALA A 88 38.06 2.01 46.39
N GLN A 89 37.87 0.77 46.87
CA GLN A 89 37.27 -0.30 46.06
C GLN A 89 35.81 0.00 45.70
N LEU A 90 35.01 0.51 46.65
CA LEU A 90 33.64 0.93 46.35
C LEU A 90 33.60 2.07 45.32
N ALA A 91 34.48 3.07 45.43
CA ALA A 91 34.60 4.15 44.45
C ALA A 91 34.94 3.61 43.05
N ALA A 92 35.90 2.68 42.95
CA ALA A 92 36.24 2.04 41.68
C ALA A 92 35.09 1.18 41.10
N LYS A 93 34.26 0.58 41.95
CA LYS A 93 33.07 -0.16 41.51
C LYS A 93 31.94 0.77 41.06
N ILE A 94 31.80 1.95 41.65
CA ILE A 94 30.84 2.98 41.20
C ILE A 94 31.13 3.38 39.75
N THR A 95 32.41 3.48 39.34
CA THR A 95 32.75 3.79 37.94
C THR A 95 32.46 2.65 36.96
N GLN A 96 32.19 1.43 37.45
CA GLN A 96 31.81 0.27 36.64
C GLN A 96 30.30 0.15 36.46
N ILE A 97 29.50 0.98 37.14
CA ILE A 97 28.04 0.97 36.99
C ILE A 97 27.70 1.27 35.53
N PRO A 98 26.96 0.38 34.83
CA PRO A 98 26.64 0.57 33.42
C PRO A 98 25.89 1.90 33.20
N SER A 99 26.47 2.78 32.39
CA SER A 99 25.87 4.04 31.97
C SER A 99 25.24 3.88 30.58
N GLY A 100 23.98 3.44 30.54
CA GLY A 100 23.23 3.27 29.30
C GLY A 100 21.87 2.62 29.52
N THR A 101 20.96 2.80 28.58
CA THR A 101 19.69 2.06 28.57
C THR A 101 19.97 0.59 28.28
N SER A 102 19.31 -0.33 28.99
CA SER A 102 19.37 -1.75 28.66
C SER A 102 18.84 -1.95 27.24
N THR A 103 19.61 -2.63 26.39
CA THR A 103 19.20 -3.00 25.03
C THR A 103 18.87 -4.50 24.93
N SER A 104 18.72 -5.18 26.07
CA SER A 104 18.50 -6.63 26.15
C SER A 104 17.19 -7.08 25.49
N ASP A 105 16.18 -6.24 25.52
CA ASP A 105 14.84 -6.43 24.94
C ASP A 105 14.71 -5.82 23.52
N ALA A 106 15.76 -5.18 23.00
CA ALA A 106 15.75 -4.65 21.64
C ALA A 106 15.68 -5.80 20.62
N THR A 107 14.80 -5.64 19.63
CA THR A 107 14.50 -6.67 18.61
C THR A 107 14.91 -6.28 17.19
N ALA A 108 15.38 -5.05 16.98
CA ALA A 108 15.75 -4.58 15.65
C ALA A 108 16.89 -5.42 15.05
N THR A 109 16.81 -5.63 13.75
CA THR A 109 17.82 -6.30 12.92
C THR A 109 18.35 -5.32 11.88
N ALA A 110 19.40 -5.70 11.15
CA ALA A 110 19.91 -4.87 10.06
C ALA A 110 18.82 -4.58 9.01
N SER A 111 17.92 -5.54 8.75
CA SER A 111 16.80 -5.38 7.81
C SER A 111 15.69 -4.45 8.28
N ASP A 112 15.72 -4.00 9.54
CA ASP A 112 14.76 -3.03 10.09
C ASP A 112 15.28 -1.59 10.05
N ILE A 113 16.55 -1.40 9.66
CA ILE A 113 17.27 -0.13 9.79
C ILE A 113 17.76 0.34 8.42
N LEU A 114 17.62 1.65 8.15
CA LEU A 114 18.12 2.26 6.92
C LEU A 114 19.64 2.08 6.77
N SER A 115 20.09 1.76 5.57
CA SER A 115 21.51 1.61 5.25
C SER A 115 22.32 2.85 5.67
N GLY A 116 23.48 2.61 6.28
CA GLY A 116 24.34 3.64 6.85
C GLY A 116 23.89 4.17 8.23
N LYS A 117 22.70 3.83 8.71
CA LYS A 117 22.27 4.09 10.09
C LYS A 117 22.66 2.92 11.00
N THR A 118 22.83 3.20 12.29
CA THR A 118 23.26 2.20 13.27
C THR A 118 22.38 2.23 14.51
N ALA A 119 22.20 1.07 15.14
CA ALA A 119 21.53 0.93 16.43
C ALA A 119 22.33 -0.01 17.34
N TYR A 120 22.08 0.03 18.65
CA TYR A 120 22.59 -0.96 19.60
C TYR A 120 21.47 -1.92 19.98
N VAL A 121 21.73 -3.21 19.81
CA VAL A 121 20.77 -4.28 20.11
C VAL A 121 21.51 -5.35 20.91
N LYS A 122 21.02 -5.66 22.11
CA LYS A 122 21.63 -6.63 23.03
C LYS A 122 23.14 -6.36 23.26
N GLY A 123 23.50 -5.08 23.39
CA GLY A 123 24.88 -4.63 23.58
C GLY A 123 25.75 -4.59 22.32
N VAL A 124 25.24 -5.02 21.16
CA VAL A 124 25.99 -5.06 19.90
C VAL A 124 25.55 -3.93 18.98
N LYS A 125 26.52 -3.21 18.40
CA LYS A 125 26.26 -2.23 17.34
C LYS A 125 25.93 -2.97 16.04
N ILE A 126 24.75 -2.71 15.49
CA ILE A 126 24.33 -3.20 14.18
C ILE A 126 24.20 -2.04 13.19
N THR A 127 24.51 -2.31 11.92
CA THR A 127 24.38 -1.35 10.82
C THR A 127 23.21 -1.78 9.93
N GLY A 128 22.35 -0.84 9.57
CA GLY A 128 21.18 -1.10 8.75
C GLY A 128 21.52 -1.55 7.34
N SER A 129 20.57 -2.26 6.72
CA SER A 129 20.66 -2.80 5.36
C SER A 129 19.49 -2.43 4.46
N ILE A 130 18.47 -1.68 4.95
CA ILE A 130 17.40 -1.21 4.08
C ILE A 130 17.98 -0.22 3.07
N VAL A 131 17.89 -0.56 1.79
CA VAL A 131 18.37 0.29 0.69
C VAL A 131 17.43 1.48 0.53
N ASN A 132 17.99 2.69 0.50
CA ASN A 132 17.26 3.89 0.11
C ASN A 132 17.09 3.91 -1.42
N ARG A 133 15.85 3.97 -1.89
CA ARG A 133 15.46 3.97 -3.31
C ARG A 133 15.19 5.37 -3.87
N GLY A 134 15.41 6.41 -3.06
CA GLY A 134 15.14 7.81 -3.41
C GLY A 134 13.73 8.23 -3.04
N SER A 135 13.22 9.27 -3.72
CA SER A 135 11.84 9.72 -3.57
C SER A 135 10.87 8.70 -4.13
N GLY A 136 9.63 8.71 -3.61
CA GLY A 136 8.51 8.05 -4.28
C GLY A 136 8.16 8.72 -5.61
N GLU A 137 7.26 8.09 -6.36
CA GLU A 137 6.85 8.47 -7.71
C GLU A 137 5.40 8.04 -7.99
N THR A 138 4.84 8.56 -9.08
CA THR A 138 3.54 8.09 -9.61
C THR A 138 3.78 7.10 -10.74
N ILE A 139 3.16 5.92 -10.63
CA ILE A 139 3.15 4.87 -11.65
C ILE A 139 1.84 4.98 -12.42
N THR A 140 1.92 5.30 -13.71
CA THR A 140 0.79 5.16 -14.63
C THR A 140 0.75 3.72 -15.14
N PRO A 141 -0.34 2.96 -14.91
CA PRO A 141 -0.45 1.60 -15.41
C PRO A 141 -0.31 1.54 -16.94
N GLY A 142 0.45 0.55 -17.41
CA GLY A 142 0.60 0.23 -18.82
C GLY A 142 0.20 -1.21 -19.11
N THR A 143 0.54 -1.70 -20.29
CA THR A 143 0.30 -3.10 -20.68
C THR A 143 1.24 -4.10 -20.01
N SER A 144 2.33 -3.62 -19.40
CA SER A 144 3.34 -4.43 -18.73
C SER A 144 3.42 -4.09 -17.24
N ALA A 145 3.73 -5.10 -16.42
CA ALA A 145 3.90 -4.91 -14.99
C ALA A 145 5.11 -4.02 -14.69
N VAL A 146 4.90 -3.04 -13.82
CA VAL A 146 5.97 -2.17 -13.31
C VAL A 146 6.37 -2.69 -11.93
N THR A 147 7.61 -3.17 -11.80
CA THR A 147 8.14 -3.64 -10.50
C THR A 147 9.04 -2.58 -9.88
N ARG A 148 8.86 -2.35 -8.59
CA ARG A 148 9.75 -1.54 -7.75
C ARG A 148 10.43 -2.44 -6.74
N GLN A 149 11.76 -2.33 -6.68
CA GLN A 149 12.53 -3.18 -5.77
C GLN A 149 12.22 -2.80 -4.32
N ALA A 150 12.27 -3.79 -3.43
CA ALA A 150 12.11 -3.57 -2.00
C ALA A 150 13.16 -2.58 -1.47
N GLY A 151 12.75 -1.75 -0.52
CA GLY A 151 13.57 -0.72 0.11
C GLY A 151 12.74 0.43 0.66
N TYR A 152 13.42 1.46 1.13
CA TYR A 152 12.81 2.68 1.64
C TYR A 152 12.65 3.70 0.51
N TYR A 153 11.43 4.22 0.34
CA TYR A 153 11.13 5.35 -0.53
C TYR A 153 10.77 6.55 0.35
N SER A 154 11.43 7.69 0.16
CA SER A 154 11.24 8.87 1.00
C SER A 154 9.95 9.65 0.70
N GLY A 155 9.14 9.17 -0.24
CA GLY A 155 7.84 9.69 -0.58
C GLY A 155 6.90 8.56 -1.01
N ASN A 156 5.63 8.89 -1.23
CA ASN A 156 4.62 7.90 -1.61
C ASN A 156 4.89 7.33 -3.01
N ILE A 157 4.70 6.02 -3.15
CA ILE A 157 4.51 5.39 -4.46
C ILE A 157 3.01 5.39 -4.73
N THR A 158 2.58 6.15 -5.73
CA THR A 158 1.17 6.28 -6.10
C THR A 158 0.92 5.52 -7.39
N VAL A 159 0.04 4.52 -7.39
CA VAL A 159 -0.43 3.91 -8.64
C VAL A 159 -1.64 4.70 -9.12
N ALA A 160 -1.54 5.32 -10.29
CA ALA A 160 -2.61 6.16 -10.83
C ALA A 160 -3.85 5.31 -11.14
N GLY A 161 -5.01 5.73 -10.61
CA GLY A 161 -6.30 5.25 -11.07
C GLY A 161 -6.79 6.05 -12.27
N ASP A 162 -7.72 5.47 -13.03
CA ASP A 162 -8.41 6.14 -14.13
C ASP A 162 -9.93 5.98 -13.94
N SER A 163 -10.67 7.09 -13.91
CA SER A 163 -12.14 7.08 -13.75
C SER A 163 -12.85 6.41 -14.91
N ASN A 164 -12.18 6.26 -16.06
CA ASN A 164 -12.72 5.56 -17.23
C ASN A 164 -12.57 4.04 -17.13
N LEU A 165 -11.93 3.49 -16.10
CA LEU A 165 -11.88 2.05 -15.83
C LEU A 165 -13.21 1.55 -15.27
N THR A 166 -14.27 1.68 -16.09
CA THR A 166 -15.63 1.22 -15.78
C THR A 166 -16.06 0.14 -16.77
N PRO A 167 -16.98 -0.76 -16.37
CA PRO A 167 -17.51 -1.79 -17.27
C PRO A 167 -18.03 -1.23 -18.60
N SER A 168 -18.72 -0.09 -18.56
CA SER A 168 -19.33 0.52 -19.74
C SER A 168 -18.34 1.08 -20.76
N ASN A 169 -17.07 1.25 -20.37
CA ASN A 169 -16.01 1.72 -21.27
C ASN A 169 -15.17 0.56 -21.82
N ILE A 170 -15.37 -0.67 -21.32
CA ILE A 170 -14.62 -1.85 -21.72
C ILE A 170 -15.54 -2.72 -22.58
N ALA A 171 -15.03 -3.14 -23.75
CA ALA A 171 -15.77 -3.99 -24.68
C ALA A 171 -16.29 -5.27 -23.99
N LYS A 172 -17.54 -5.62 -24.27
CA LYS A 172 -18.20 -6.83 -23.77
C LYS A 172 -17.34 -8.07 -24.05
N GLY A 173 -17.12 -8.89 -23.01
CA GLY A 173 -16.28 -10.09 -23.08
C GLY A 173 -14.77 -9.85 -22.92
N LYS A 174 -14.33 -8.60 -22.71
CA LYS A 174 -12.97 -8.27 -22.28
C LYS A 174 -12.93 -7.97 -20.78
N SER A 175 -11.74 -8.05 -20.19
CA SER A 175 -11.51 -7.59 -18.81
C SER A 175 -10.16 -6.88 -18.71
N ILE A 176 -10.14 -5.79 -17.94
CA ILE A 176 -8.93 -5.02 -17.61
C ILE A 176 -8.89 -4.89 -16.09
N PHE A 177 -7.82 -5.39 -15.46
CA PHE A 177 -7.64 -5.38 -13.99
C PHE A 177 -8.87 -5.88 -13.21
N ASN A 178 -9.45 -7.00 -13.65
CA ASN A 178 -10.67 -7.63 -13.08
C ASN A 178 -11.97 -6.83 -13.25
N VAL A 179 -11.98 -5.72 -14.00
CA VAL A 179 -13.21 -5.04 -14.42
C VAL A 179 -13.70 -5.70 -15.70
N VAL A 180 -14.86 -6.37 -15.66
CA VAL A 180 -15.46 -7.05 -16.82
C VAL A 180 -16.22 -6.02 -17.66
N GLY A 181 -15.99 -6.02 -18.96
CA GLY A 181 -16.61 -5.09 -19.90
C GLY A 181 -18.08 -5.38 -20.20
N THR A 182 -18.86 -4.32 -20.33
CA THR A 182 -20.29 -4.33 -20.70
C THR A 182 -20.59 -3.49 -21.94
N LEU A 183 -19.61 -2.80 -22.52
CA LEU A 183 -19.81 -2.00 -23.74
C LEU A 183 -20.17 -2.92 -24.90
N ASP A 184 -21.43 -2.84 -25.34
CA ASP A 184 -21.88 -3.48 -26.57
C ASP A 184 -21.61 -2.52 -27.73
N VAL A 185 -20.63 -2.85 -28.57
CA VAL A 185 -20.20 -1.97 -29.68
C VAL A 185 -21.21 -2.00 -30.83
N GLY A 186 -22.29 -2.80 -30.73
CA GLY A 186 -23.29 -2.98 -31.77
C GLY A 186 -22.72 -3.68 -33.01
N LYS A 187 -23.61 -4.27 -33.81
CA LYS A 187 -23.23 -4.78 -35.13
C LYS A 187 -23.17 -3.63 -36.14
N LYS A 188 -22.20 -3.64 -37.06
CA LYS A 188 -22.11 -2.61 -38.10
C LYS A 188 -23.28 -2.70 -39.08
N TRP A 189 -23.72 -1.56 -39.60
CA TRP A 189 -24.73 -1.50 -40.66
C TRP A 189 -24.49 -0.30 -41.57
N ALA A 190 -25.01 -0.36 -42.80
CA ALA A 190 -24.92 0.68 -43.81
C ALA A 190 -26.22 0.77 -44.62
N THR A 191 -26.50 1.93 -45.20
CA THR A 191 -27.64 2.13 -46.10
C THR A 191 -27.25 3.05 -47.25
N GLY A 192 -27.98 2.95 -48.34
CA GLY A 192 -27.81 3.87 -49.45
C GLY A 192 -28.95 3.78 -50.44
N ARG A 193 -28.86 4.67 -51.42
CA ARG A 193 -29.86 4.84 -52.46
C ARG A 193 -29.13 4.95 -53.78
N GLN A 194 -29.54 4.15 -54.76
CA GLN A 194 -28.93 4.17 -56.08
C GLN A 194 -29.96 3.82 -57.14
N ARG A 195 -29.76 4.33 -58.35
CA ARG A 195 -30.52 3.91 -59.53
C ARG A 195 -29.89 2.61 -60.05
N PRO A 196 -30.64 1.50 -60.15
CA PRO A 196 -30.10 0.26 -60.68
C PRO A 196 -29.61 0.44 -62.12
N THR A 197 -28.50 -0.21 -62.44
CA THR A 197 -28.00 -0.31 -63.81
C THR A 197 -28.85 -1.31 -64.57
N GLU A 198 -29.28 -0.94 -65.78
CA GLU A 198 -30.10 -1.79 -66.65
C GLU A 198 -29.22 -2.43 -67.73
N GLU A 199 -29.37 -3.74 -67.91
CA GLU A 199 -28.67 -4.53 -68.92
C GLU A 199 -29.63 -5.52 -69.57
N LEU A 200 -29.70 -5.53 -70.91
CA LEU A 200 -30.46 -6.53 -71.65
C LEU A 200 -29.71 -7.88 -71.61
N ALA A 201 -30.36 -8.92 -71.12
CA ALA A 201 -29.81 -10.27 -71.07
C ALA A 201 -29.58 -10.86 -72.48
N LEU A 202 -28.73 -11.88 -72.55
CA LEU A 202 -28.33 -12.54 -73.82
C LEU A 202 -29.52 -13.12 -74.61
N ASP A 203 -30.62 -13.45 -73.93
CA ASP A 203 -31.86 -13.93 -74.56
C ASP A 203 -32.63 -12.84 -75.35
N LYS A 204 -32.16 -11.59 -75.26
CA LYS A 204 -32.77 -10.38 -75.84
C LYS A 204 -34.23 -10.17 -75.46
N ARG A 205 -34.67 -10.76 -74.35
CA ARG A 205 -36.07 -10.73 -73.88
C ARG A 205 -36.17 -10.40 -72.39
N THR A 206 -35.08 -10.49 -71.64
CA THR A 206 -35.03 -10.23 -70.21
C THR A 206 -34.14 -9.02 -69.92
N TYR A 207 -34.65 -8.07 -69.14
CA TYR A 207 -33.88 -6.95 -68.61
C TYR A 207 -33.42 -7.25 -67.20
N ASN A 208 -32.14 -7.05 -66.94
CA ASN A 208 -31.49 -7.23 -65.65
C ASN A 208 -31.25 -5.85 -65.03
N PHE A 209 -31.83 -5.62 -63.86
CA PHE A 209 -31.61 -4.43 -63.05
C PHE A 209 -30.65 -4.79 -61.92
N ARG A 210 -29.43 -4.26 -61.99
CA ARG A 210 -28.34 -4.57 -61.07
C ARG A 210 -28.11 -3.42 -60.08
N ILE A 211 -27.96 -3.79 -58.82
CA ILE A 211 -27.58 -2.92 -57.71
C ILE A 211 -26.30 -3.49 -57.15
N GLU A 212 -25.22 -2.74 -57.32
CA GLU A 212 -23.91 -3.13 -56.82
C GLU A 212 -23.51 -2.20 -55.70
N VAL A 213 -23.19 -2.77 -54.55
CA VAL A 213 -22.65 -2.03 -53.40
C VAL A 213 -21.30 -2.66 -53.09
N SER A 214 -20.27 -1.82 -53.07
CA SER A 214 -18.91 -2.20 -52.72
C SER A 214 -18.38 -1.31 -51.61
N ASN A 215 -17.20 -1.64 -51.07
CA ASN A 215 -16.51 -0.89 -50.03
C ASN A 215 -17.21 -0.81 -48.67
N LEU A 216 -18.10 -1.75 -48.35
CA LEU A 216 -18.55 -1.92 -46.96
C LEU A 216 -17.36 -2.29 -46.06
N GLU A 217 -17.36 -1.76 -44.84
CA GLU A 217 -16.34 -2.05 -43.81
C GLU A 217 -16.62 -3.35 -43.02
N PHE A 218 -17.60 -4.12 -43.49
CA PHE A 218 -18.04 -5.39 -42.91
C PHE A 218 -18.60 -6.28 -44.02
N THR A 219 -18.64 -7.58 -43.76
CA THR A 219 -19.32 -8.55 -44.63
C THR A 219 -20.80 -8.59 -44.26
N PRO A 220 -21.73 -8.24 -45.18
CA PRO A 220 -23.15 -8.27 -44.87
C PRO A 220 -23.64 -9.70 -44.60
N THR A 221 -24.34 -9.92 -43.50
CA THR A 221 -25.06 -11.18 -43.23
C THR A 221 -26.56 -11.04 -43.47
N LEU A 222 -27.08 -9.81 -43.49
CA LEU A 222 -28.43 -9.46 -43.87
C LEU A 222 -28.39 -8.26 -44.83
N VAL A 223 -29.04 -8.38 -45.98
CA VAL A 223 -29.24 -7.27 -46.93
C VAL A 223 -30.72 -7.13 -47.23
N ILE A 224 -31.23 -5.90 -47.21
CA ILE A 224 -32.59 -5.56 -47.60
C ILE A 224 -32.51 -4.53 -48.71
N VAL A 225 -33.06 -4.84 -49.87
CA VAL A 225 -33.13 -3.94 -51.02
C VAL A 225 -34.60 -3.72 -51.37
N ARG A 226 -35.01 -2.46 -51.47
CA ARG A 226 -36.36 -2.05 -51.89
C ARG A 226 -36.25 -1.34 -53.22
N ILE A 227 -36.93 -1.86 -54.23
CA ILE A 227 -36.80 -1.38 -55.60
C ILE A 227 -38.13 -0.82 -56.03
N LYS A 228 -38.14 0.46 -56.38
CA LYS A 228 -39.29 1.18 -56.94
C LYS A 228 -39.27 1.04 -58.44
N LEU A 229 -40.26 0.35 -58.98
CA LEU A 229 -40.47 0.17 -60.41
C LEU A 229 -41.77 0.85 -60.82
N ARG A 230 -41.80 1.21 -62.10
CA ARG A 230 -42.96 1.69 -62.82
C ARG A 230 -43.19 0.79 -64.03
N LEU A 231 -44.40 0.26 -64.15
CA LEU A 231 -44.79 -0.60 -65.27
C LEU A 231 -45.74 0.18 -66.20
N ARG A 232 -45.53 0.07 -67.51
CA ARG A 232 -46.48 0.59 -68.53
C ARG A 232 -47.15 -0.56 -69.28
N TRP A 233 -48.47 -0.56 -69.32
CA TRP A 233 -49.24 -1.60 -69.98
C TRP A 233 -49.31 -1.40 -71.51
N SER A 234 -48.99 -2.45 -72.27
CA SER A 234 -49.04 -2.40 -73.74
C SER A 234 -50.46 -2.58 -74.31
N SER A 235 -51.38 -3.21 -73.58
CA SER A 235 -52.75 -3.50 -74.03
C SER A 235 -53.77 -2.40 -73.70
N VAL A 236 -53.39 -1.46 -72.84
CA VAL A 236 -54.20 -0.29 -72.46
C VAL A 236 -53.28 0.93 -72.58
N GLN A 237 -53.44 1.72 -73.64
CA GLN A 237 -52.63 2.91 -73.82
C GLN A 237 -52.74 3.83 -72.58
N GLY A 238 -51.63 3.98 -71.86
CA GLY A 238 -51.44 5.07 -70.88
C GLY A 238 -51.59 4.72 -69.40
N THR A 239 -51.91 3.48 -69.00
CA THR A 239 -51.94 3.13 -67.56
C THR A 239 -50.53 2.84 -67.04
N VAL A 240 -50.11 3.62 -66.04
CA VAL A 240 -48.81 3.53 -65.37
C VAL A 240 -49.05 3.21 -63.90
N SER A 241 -48.43 2.15 -63.39
CA SER A 241 -48.54 1.76 -61.98
C SER A 241 -47.15 1.63 -61.37
N GLU A 242 -47.00 2.15 -60.14
CA GLU A 242 -45.76 2.07 -59.37
C GLU A 242 -45.85 0.94 -58.34
N TYR A 243 -44.76 0.19 -58.23
CA TYR A 243 -44.66 -0.97 -57.35
C TYR A 243 -43.35 -0.92 -56.57
N GLU A 244 -43.38 -1.47 -55.36
CA GLU A 244 -42.18 -1.73 -54.56
C GLU A 244 -41.93 -3.23 -54.48
N LEU A 245 -40.76 -3.67 -54.94
CA LEU A 245 -40.31 -5.05 -54.78
C LEU A 245 -39.21 -5.13 -53.73
N PRO A 246 -39.45 -5.83 -52.61
CA PRO A 246 -38.40 -6.13 -51.66
C PRO A 246 -37.60 -7.35 -52.13
N LEU A 247 -36.29 -7.26 -51.94
CA LEU A 247 -35.32 -8.33 -52.11
C LEU A 247 -34.53 -8.43 -50.79
N ILE A 248 -34.55 -9.62 -50.19
CA ILE A 248 -33.94 -9.85 -48.88
C ILE A 248 -32.89 -10.95 -49.02
N TYR A 249 -31.66 -10.65 -48.65
CA TYR A 249 -30.62 -11.65 -48.45
C TYR A 249 -30.60 -12.06 -46.99
N SER A 250 -30.86 -13.33 -46.73
CA SER A 250 -30.68 -13.94 -45.42
C SER A 250 -30.31 -15.41 -45.60
N ASN A 251 -29.56 -15.97 -44.65
CA ASN A 251 -29.17 -17.39 -44.66
C ASN A 251 -28.48 -17.84 -45.97
N GLY A 252 -27.63 -16.99 -46.55
CA GLY A 252 -26.83 -17.34 -47.73
C GLY A 252 -27.54 -17.23 -49.07
N THR A 253 -28.82 -16.82 -49.11
CA THR A 253 -29.59 -16.74 -50.36
C THR A 253 -30.41 -15.46 -50.40
N PHE A 254 -30.56 -14.90 -51.60
CA PHE A 254 -31.53 -13.85 -51.87
C PHE A 254 -32.91 -14.48 -52.08
N VAL A 255 -33.88 -14.10 -51.26
CA VAL A 255 -35.26 -14.58 -51.38
C VAL A 255 -35.99 -13.78 -52.44
N ALA A 256 -36.53 -14.51 -53.43
CA ALA A 256 -37.25 -13.96 -54.56
C ALA A 256 -38.69 -13.58 -54.22
N SER A 257 -39.05 -12.32 -54.43
CA SER A 257 -40.44 -11.90 -54.58
C SER A 257 -40.81 -11.95 -56.07
N ARG A 258 -41.94 -12.60 -56.37
CA ARG A 258 -42.51 -12.64 -57.73
C ARG A 258 -43.77 -11.79 -57.77
N TYR A 259 -43.84 -10.90 -58.75
CA TYR A 259 -45.07 -10.22 -59.13
C TYR A 259 -45.61 -10.84 -60.43
N GLU A 260 -46.84 -11.35 -60.38
CA GLU A 260 -47.62 -11.78 -61.54
C GLU A 260 -48.96 -11.05 -61.51
N ASP A 261 -49.27 -10.33 -62.59
CA ASP A 261 -50.61 -9.80 -62.83
C ASP A 261 -51.16 -10.41 -64.12
N GLY A 262 -52.48 -10.61 -64.20
CA GLY A 262 -53.25 -11.50 -65.09
C GLY A 262 -53.09 -11.36 -66.61
N GLY A 263 -52.03 -10.70 -67.08
CA GLY A 263 -51.56 -10.62 -68.46
C GLY A 263 -50.02 -10.49 -68.55
N ILE A 264 -49.28 -11.54 -68.20
CA ILE A 264 -47.87 -11.83 -68.56
C ILE A 264 -46.83 -10.72 -68.23
N VAL A 265 -46.82 -10.19 -67.00
CA VAL A 265 -45.63 -9.52 -66.44
C VAL A 265 -45.00 -10.49 -65.45
N LYS A 266 -43.72 -10.83 -65.64
CA LYS A 266 -42.94 -11.58 -64.65
C LYS A 266 -41.75 -10.73 -64.23
N VAL A 267 -41.84 -10.17 -63.02
CA VAL A 267 -40.68 -9.58 -62.36
C VAL A 267 -40.24 -10.54 -61.26
N VAL A 268 -38.99 -10.99 -61.34
CA VAL A 268 -38.38 -11.89 -60.37
C VAL A 268 -37.19 -11.17 -59.75
N SER A 269 -37.22 -11.01 -58.44
CA SER A 269 -36.06 -10.55 -57.68
C SER A 269 -35.23 -11.76 -57.22
N GLY A 270 -33.89 -11.69 -57.19
CA GLY A 270 -33.08 -12.75 -56.55
C GLY A 270 -32.69 -13.97 -57.40
N GLY A 271 -32.23 -13.78 -58.64
CA GLY A 271 -31.66 -14.86 -59.48
C GLY A 271 -30.16 -15.15 -59.20
N SER A 272 -29.57 -16.12 -59.92
CA SER A 272 -28.16 -16.56 -59.81
C SER A 272 -27.08 -15.48 -60.00
N LEU A 273 -27.48 -14.26 -60.37
CA LEU A 273 -26.61 -13.10 -60.53
C LEU A 273 -26.54 -12.23 -59.26
N SER A 274 -27.31 -12.56 -58.22
CA SER A 274 -27.28 -11.88 -56.93
C SER A 274 -26.34 -12.61 -55.97
N GLU A 275 -25.45 -11.86 -55.33
CA GLU A 275 -24.42 -12.42 -54.45
C GLU A 275 -24.05 -11.43 -53.35
N VAL A 276 -23.47 -11.94 -52.27
CA VAL A 276 -22.87 -11.11 -51.22
C VAL A 276 -21.37 -11.38 -51.21
N THR A 277 -20.59 -10.32 -51.13
CA THR A 277 -19.12 -10.38 -51.06
C THR A 277 -18.65 -9.93 -49.68
N GLN A 278 -17.36 -10.10 -49.39
CA GLN A 278 -16.79 -9.71 -48.09
C GLN A 278 -16.97 -8.20 -47.77
N ARG A 279 -17.17 -7.36 -48.78
CA ARG A 279 -17.24 -5.90 -48.66
C ARG A 279 -18.40 -5.30 -49.45
N GLY A 280 -19.46 -6.05 -49.68
CA GLY A 280 -20.50 -5.60 -50.60
C GLY A 280 -21.55 -6.64 -50.93
N PHE A 281 -22.40 -6.30 -51.88
CA PHE A 281 -23.37 -7.23 -52.47
C PHE A 281 -23.77 -6.75 -53.87
N THR A 282 -24.18 -7.71 -54.67
CA THR A 282 -24.84 -7.49 -55.96
C THR A 282 -26.26 -8.04 -55.85
N ALA A 283 -27.25 -7.20 -56.09
CA ALA A 283 -28.66 -7.57 -56.11
C ALA A 283 -29.20 -7.38 -57.52
N VAL A 284 -29.80 -8.43 -58.10
CA VAL A 284 -30.33 -8.39 -59.46
C VAL A 284 -31.82 -8.71 -59.48
N VAL A 285 -32.57 -7.90 -60.23
CA VAL A 285 -33.99 -8.11 -60.55
C VAL A 285 -34.14 -8.27 -62.05
N ASN A 286 -34.91 -9.27 -62.47
CA ASN A 286 -35.14 -9.56 -63.88
C ASN A 286 -36.59 -9.24 -64.27
N SER A 287 -36.79 -8.61 -65.43
CA SER A 287 -38.11 -8.36 -66.02
C SER A 287 -38.15 -8.82 -67.47
N THR A 288 -39.22 -9.47 -67.91
CA THR A 288 -39.41 -9.90 -69.31
C THR A 288 -40.16 -8.88 -70.18
N GLN A 289 -40.31 -7.63 -69.72
CA GLN A 289 -41.00 -6.57 -70.46
C GLN A 289 -40.13 -5.34 -70.73
N ASN A 290 -40.13 -4.89 -71.99
CA ASN A 290 -39.46 -3.66 -72.45
C ASN A 290 -40.00 -2.36 -71.80
N ALA A 291 -41.11 -2.42 -71.07
CA ALA A 291 -41.84 -1.27 -70.52
C ALA A 291 -41.66 -1.09 -69.00
N THR A 292 -40.63 -1.70 -68.41
CA THR A 292 -40.29 -1.58 -66.98
C THR A 292 -39.31 -0.42 -66.78
N GLU A 293 -39.74 0.65 -66.11
CA GLU A 293 -38.86 1.76 -65.71
C GLU A 293 -38.51 1.60 -64.23
N ILE A 294 -37.21 1.51 -63.89
CA ILE A 294 -36.79 1.57 -62.49
C ILE A 294 -36.56 3.02 -62.09
N LEU A 295 -37.21 3.44 -61.01
CA LEU A 295 -37.10 4.78 -60.46
C LEU A 295 -35.89 4.88 -59.53
N GLU A 296 -35.82 3.96 -58.56
CA GLU A 296 -34.83 4.02 -57.48
C GLU A 296 -34.76 2.70 -56.73
N ALA A 297 -33.59 2.38 -56.15
CA ALA A 297 -33.45 1.35 -55.14
C ALA A 297 -32.87 1.92 -53.85
N THR A 298 -33.48 1.57 -52.71
CA THR A 298 -32.94 1.83 -51.38
C THR A 298 -32.47 0.52 -50.78
N TRP A 299 -31.26 0.50 -50.19
CA TRP A 299 -30.68 -0.72 -49.63
C TRP A 299 -30.20 -0.52 -48.19
N TYR A 300 -30.17 -1.62 -47.44
CA TYR A 300 -29.67 -1.72 -46.08
C TYR A 300 -28.81 -2.99 -45.97
N ALA A 301 -27.61 -2.87 -45.40
CA ALA A 301 -26.70 -3.99 -45.17
C ALA A 301 -26.34 -4.03 -43.68
N PHE A 302 -26.32 -5.23 -43.09
CA PHE A 302 -26.03 -5.45 -41.67
C PHE A 302 -24.99 -6.56 -41.51
N GLU A 303 -24.09 -6.41 -40.55
CA GLU A 303 -23.10 -7.41 -40.12
C GLU A 303 -23.72 -8.57 -39.32
#